data_AF-I2HA27-F1
#
_entry.id   AF-I2HA27-F1
#
_cell.length_a   1.000
_cell.length_b   1.000
_cell.length_c   1.000
_cell.angle_alpha   90.00
_cell.angle_beta   90.00
_cell.angle_gamma   90.00
#
_symmetry.space_group_name_H-M   'P 1'
#
loop_
_entity.id
_entity.type
_entity.pdbx_description
1 polymer ?
#
loop_
_entity_poly.entity_id
_entity_poly.type
_entity_poly.pdbx_seq_one_letter_code
_entity_poly.pdbx_strand_id
1 'polypeptide(L)'
;QPSACGTAREVGTFSHRLPADMAVTNPKHRATTEKIWKLPEGTIQEKPGFHAVDQSRKLKDGVLKVYWTQVTNNMQAGPNVMQEILPGWRNPETFVIVSDVYPTVSAQAADLILPSAMWVEK
;
A
#
# COMPACT_ATOMS: atom_id res chain seq x y z
N GLN A 1 -11.52 -6.98 -9.04
CA GLN A 1 -11.76 -6.59 -7.63
C GLN A 1 -13.26 -6.52 -7.39
N PRO A 2 -13.87 -7.48 -6.68
CA PRO A 2 -15.30 -7.41 -6.36
C PRO A 2 -15.63 -6.29 -5.34
N SER A 3 -14.64 -5.80 -4.58
CA SER A 3 -14.85 -4.85 -3.47
C SER A 3 -14.10 -3.52 -3.60
N ALA A 4 -13.87 -3.04 -4.83
CA ALA A 4 -13.15 -1.78 -5.07
C ALA A 4 -13.78 -0.57 -4.34
N CYS A 5 -15.11 -0.49 -4.30
CA CYS A 5 -15.81 0.56 -3.57
C CYS A 5 -15.72 0.36 -2.05
N GLY A 6 -16.20 -0.78 -1.55
CA GLY A 6 -16.33 -1.01 -0.11
C GLY A 6 -15.01 -1.22 0.61
N THR A 7 -14.03 -1.93 0.04
CA THR A 7 -12.77 -2.24 0.76
C THR A 7 -11.67 -1.22 0.49
N ALA A 8 -11.54 -0.70 -0.73
CA ALA A 8 -10.45 0.23 -1.04
C ALA A 8 -10.83 1.69 -0.80
N ARG A 9 -11.97 2.14 -1.34
CA ARG A 9 -12.38 3.55 -1.24
C ARG A 9 -12.90 3.90 0.15
N GLU A 10 -13.85 3.13 0.65
CA GLU A 10 -14.57 3.44 1.89
C GLU A 10 -13.70 3.22 3.13
N VAL A 11 -12.85 2.18 3.17
CA VAL A 11 -11.94 1.94 4.32
C VAL A 11 -10.71 2.86 4.30
N GLY A 12 -10.49 3.61 3.22
CA GLY A 12 -9.43 4.62 3.16
C GLY A 12 -8.04 4.07 2.77
N THR A 13 -7.95 3.08 1.88
CA THR A 13 -6.65 2.51 1.46
C THR A 13 -5.88 3.41 0.46
N PHE A 14 -6.36 4.62 0.20
CA PHE A 14 -5.70 5.57 -0.69
C PHE A 14 -4.78 6.48 0.11
N SER A 15 -3.67 6.90 -0.49
CA SER A 15 -2.63 7.68 0.19
C SER A 15 -3.07 9.05 0.74
N HIS A 16 -4.26 9.50 0.38
CA HIS A 16 -4.85 10.78 0.78
C HIS A 16 -6.15 10.63 1.60
N ARG A 17 -6.58 9.40 1.91
CA ARG A 17 -7.86 9.12 2.58
C ARG A 17 -7.68 8.48 3.93
N LEU A 18 -8.67 8.72 4.77
CA LEU A 18 -9.00 8.04 6.01
C LEU A 18 -10.35 7.30 5.78
N PRO A 19 -10.76 6.39 6.67
CA PRO A 19 -12.04 5.70 6.53
C PRO A 19 -13.24 6.64 6.39
N ALA A 20 -14.31 6.17 5.73
CA ALA A 20 -15.55 6.92 5.48
C ALA A 20 -15.36 8.21 4.67
N ASP A 21 -14.58 8.15 3.58
CA ASP A 21 -14.31 9.26 2.65
C ASP A 21 -13.68 10.51 3.29
N MET A 22 -13.17 10.39 4.51
CA MET A 22 -12.42 11.45 5.16
C MET A 22 -11.08 11.69 4.45
N ALA A 23 -10.73 12.95 4.20
CA ALA A 23 -9.43 13.33 3.64
C ALA A 23 -8.39 13.67 4.72
N VAL A 24 -7.14 13.21 4.54
CA VAL A 24 -6.02 13.55 5.44
C VAL A 24 -5.69 15.04 5.44
N THR A 25 -6.04 15.79 4.39
CA THR A 25 -5.78 17.23 4.30
C THR A 25 -6.72 18.08 5.18
N ASN A 26 -7.84 17.51 5.66
CA ASN A 26 -8.78 18.22 6.52
C ASN A 26 -8.41 18.01 8.01
N PRO A 27 -8.08 19.07 8.78
CA PRO A 27 -7.68 18.92 10.18
C PRO A 27 -8.77 18.33 11.07
N LYS A 28 -10.06 18.59 10.78
CA LYS A 28 -11.18 17.99 11.54
C LYS A 28 -11.26 16.49 11.36
N HIS A 29 -10.98 15.99 10.16
CA HIS A 29 -10.98 14.56 9.86
C HIS A 29 -9.82 13.85 10.55
N ARG A 30 -8.62 14.44 10.55
CA ARG A 30 -7.47 13.93 11.28
C ARG A 30 -7.76 13.85 12.77
N ALA A 31 -8.21 14.94 13.39
CA ALA A 31 -8.56 14.97 14.81
C ALA A 31 -9.66 13.96 15.19
N THR A 32 -10.67 13.77 14.32
CA THR A 32 -11.73 12.77 14.53
C THR A 32 -11.15 11.36 14.52
N THR A 33 -10.29 11.06 13.56
CA THR A 33 -9.66 9.74 13.39
C THR A 33 -8.68 9.45 14.53
N GLU A 34 -7.84 10.41 14.90
CA GLU A 34 -6.91 10.30 16.03
C GLU A 34 -7.65 10.02 17.34
N LYS A 35 -8.78 10.67 17.58
CA LYS A 35 -9.64 10.40 18.74
C LYS A 35 -10.18 8.97 18.74
N ILE A 36 -10.69 8.49 17.61
CA ILE A 36 -11.24 7.13 17.48
C ILE A 36 -10.14 6.08 17.68
N TRP A 37 -8.97 6.29 17.07
CA TRP A 37 -7.82 5.38 17.14
C TRP A 37 -6.97 5.54 18.41
N LYS A 38 -7.34 6.49 19.29
CA LYS A 38 -6.62 6.81 20.55
C LYS A 38 -5.16 7.18 20.31
N LEU A 39 -4.91 7.98 19.27
CA LEU A 39 -3.60 8.49 18.91
C LEU A 39 -3.36 9.88 19.52
N PRO A 40 -2.10 10.24 19.80
CA PRO A 40 -1.73 11.63 20.08
C PRO A 40 -2.16 12.56 18.95
N GLU A 41 -2.49 13.80 19.29
CA GLU A 41 -2.83 14.84 18.31
C GLU A 41 -1.67 15.09 17.34
N GLY A 42 -1.97 15.15 16.04
CA GLY A 42 -0.98 15.38 14.99
C GLY A 42 -0.18 14.14 14.58
N THR A 43 -0.54 12.96 15.06
CA THR A 43 0.06 11.68 14.62
C THR A 43 -0.20 11.45 13.12
N ILE A 44 -1.42 11.73 12.67
CA ILE A 44 -1.78 11.59 11.25
C ILE A 44 -1.26 12.82 10.50
N GLN A 45 -0.39 12.58 9.53
CA GLN A 45 0.20 13.63 8.71
C GLN A 45 -0.82 14.19 7.70
N GLU A 46 -0.76 15.49 7.45
CA GLU A 46 -1.62 16.14 6.45
C GLU A 46 -1.16 15.90 5.01
N LYS A 47 0.13 15.61 4.84
CA LYS A 47 0.76 15.37 3.54
C LYS A 47 0.36 13.98 3.03
N PRO A 48 -0.30 13.87 1.87
CA PRO A 48 -0.58 12.58 1.26
C PRO A 48 0.70 11.77 1.00
N GLY A 49 0.60 10.46 1.21
CA GLY A 49 1.67 9.53 0.87
C GLY A 49 1.83 9.33 -0.65
N PHE A 50 2.85 8.57 -1.03
CA PHE A 50 3.09 8.20 -2.43
C PHE A 50 1.91 7.36 -2.98
N HIS A 51 1.40 7.72 -4.16
CA HIS A 51 0.42 6.91 -4.88
C HIS A 51 1.09 5.73 -5.59
N ALA A 52 0.32 4.74 -6.05
CA ALA A 52 0.85 3.46 -6.55
C ALA A 52 2.00 3.59 -7.58
N VAL A 53 1.84 4.44 -8.60
CA VAL A 53 2.92 4.66 -9.60
C VAL A 53 4.15 5.35 -9.00
N ASP A 54 3.96 6.32 -8.09
CA ASP A 54 5.07 7.01 -7.44
C ASP A 54 5.80 6.09 -6.46
N GLN A 55 5.10 5.17 -5.77
CA GLN A 55 5.72 4.14 -4.93
C GLN A 55 6.76 3.33 -5.72
N SER A 56 6.44 2.89 -6.94
CA SER A 56 7.39 2.17 -7.81
C SER A 56 8.63 3.00 -8.14
N ARG A 57 8.45 4.29 -8.44
CA ARG A 57 9.56 5.21 -8.73
C ARG A 57 10.42 5.45 -7.48
N LYS A 58 9.79 5.69 -6.33
CA LYS A 58 10.49 5.93 -5.06
C LYS A 58 11.20 4.68 -4.53
N LEU A 59 10.70 3.48 -4.82
CA LEU A 59 11.43 2.24 -4.58
C LEU A 59 12.69 2.16 -5.45
N LYS A 60 12.54 2.42 -6.75
CA LYS A 60 13.67 2.45 -7.68
C LYS A 60 14.72 3.48 -7.27
N ASP A 61 14.30 4.66 -6.82
CA ASP A 61 15.19 5.74 -6.38
C ASP A 61 15.78 5.52 -4.97
N GLY A 62 15.42 4.44 -4.25
CA GLY A 62 15.88 4.17 -2.88
C GLY A 62 15.28 5.08 -1.80
N VAL A 63 14.31 5.93 -2.18
CA VAL A 63 13.60 6.83 -1.25
C VAL A 63 12.60 6.08 -0.40
N LEU A 64 11.84 5.16 -1.01
CA LEU A 64 10.98 4.22 -0.30
C LEU A 64 11.76 2.95 -0.03
N LYS A 65 12.06 2.67 1.25
CA LYS A 65 12.93 1.54 1.63
C LYS A 65 12.18 0.27 2.01
N VAL A 66 10.94 0.39 2.48
CA VAL A 66 10.11 -0.76 2.84
C VAL A 66 8.81 -0.66 2.09
N TYR A 67 8.44 -1.72 1.39
CA TYR A 67 7.20 -1.79 0.64
C TYR A 67 6.45 -3.07 0.96
N TRP A 68 5.29 -2.90 1.58
CA TRP A 68 4.40 -4.01 1.86
C TRP A 68 3.17 -3.93 0.97
N THR A 69 3.00 -4.95 0.15
CA THR A 69 1.87 -5.09 -0.74
C THR A 69 1.02 -6.28 -0.36
N GLN A 70 -0.29 -6.13 -0.44
CA GLN A 70 -1.25 -7.14 -0.01
C GLN A 70 -2.23 -7.44 -1.13
N VAL A 71 -2.43 -8.73 -1.41
CA VAL A 71 -3.45 -9.28 -2.31
C VAL A 71 -3.50 -8.61 -3.70
N THR A 72 -2.33 -8.29 -4.25
CA THR A 72 -2.19 -7.67 -5.58
C THR A 72 -0.99 -8.24 -6.32
N ASN A 73 -1.21 -8.66 -7.56
CA ASN A 73 -0.14 -9.17 -8.44
C ASN A 73 0.43 -8.05 -9.32
N ASN A 74 0.95 -6.99 -8.70
CA ASN A 74 1.41 -5.78 -9.39
C ASN A 74 2.63 -6.02 -10.30
N MET A 75 3.47 -7.04 -10.02
CA MET A 75 4.58 -7.40 -10.90
C MET A 75 4.11 -7.99 -12.24
N GLN A 76 2.92 -8.60 -12.29
CA GLN A 76 2.32 -9.10 -13.53
C GLN A 76 1.42 -8.06 -14.22
N ALA A 77 0.65 -7.31 -13.43
CA ALA A 77 -0.43 -6.45 -13.93
C ALA A 77 -0.09 -4.95 -13.91
N GLY A 78 1.04 -4.56 -13.33
CA GLY A 78 1.47 -3.17 -13.23
C GLY A 78 1.99 -2.63 -14.56
N PRO A 79 1.92 -1.31 -14.79
CA PRO A 79 2.53 -0.67 -15.96
C PRO A 79 4.05 -0.55 -15.79
N ASN A 80 4.78 -0.43 -16.91
CA ASN A 80 6.23 -0.14 -16.93
C ASN A 80 7.08 -1.07 -16.04
N VAL A 81 6.73 -2.35 -15.96
CA VAL A 81 7.35 -3.31 -15.03
C VAL A 81 8.87 -3.31 -15.16
N MET A 82 9.39 -3.38 -16.38
CA MET A 82 10.83 -3.49 -16.63
C MET A 82 11.60 -2.21 -16.31
N GLN A 83 10.93 -1.05 -16.32
CA GLN A 83 11.56 0.27 -16.19
C GLN A 83 11.41 0.86 -14.79
N GLU A 84 10.32 0.56 -14.09
CA GLU A 84 9.98 1.14 -12.79
C GLU A 84 9.82 0.07 -11.70
N ILE A 85 8.88 -0.87 -11.86
CA ILE A 85 8.47 -1.78 -10.77
C ILE A 85 9.58 -2.77 -10.42
N LEU A 86 10.02 -3.59 -11.38
CA LEU A 86 11.01 -4.64 -11.14
C LEU A 86 12.35 -4.07 -10.65
N PRO A 87 12.91 -3.00 -11.25
CA PRO A 87 14.11 -2.36 -10.71
C PRO A 87 13.93 -1.85 -9.28
N GLY A 88 12.76 -1.33 -8.92
CA GLY A 88 12.49 -0.86 -7.55
C GLY A 88 12.36 -1.99 -6.53
N TRP A 89 11.75 -3.11 -6.92
CA TRP A 89 11.60 -4.28 -6.06
C TRP A 89 12.90 -5.08 -5.92
N ARG A 90 13.83 -4.95 -6.88
CA ARG A 90 15.16 -5.57 -6.84
C ARG A 90 16.25 -4.60 -6.43
N ASN A 91 15.88 -3.41 -5.97
CA ASN A 91 16.84 -2.45 -5.43
C ASN A 91 17.40 -3.01 -4.11
N PRO A 92 18.72 -3.22 -3.97
CA PRO A 92 19.31 -3.77 -2.75
C PRO A 92 19.12 -2.90 -1.50
N GLU A 93 18.74 -1.63 -1.65
CA GLU A 93 18.42 -0.73 -0.53
C GLU A 93 16.97 -0.84 -0.04
N THR A 94 16.16 -1.67 -0.69
CA THR A 94 14.73 -1.82 -0.39
C THR A 94 14.40 -3.22 0.14
N PHE A 95 13.28 -3.32 0.85
CA PHE A 95 12.77 -4.57 1.39
C PHE A 95 11.28 -4.70 1.05
N VAL A 96 10.94 -5.71 0.26
CA VAL A 96 9.62 -5.93 -0.30
C VAL A 96 8.93 -7.12 0.37
N ILE A 97 7.77 -6.85 0.95
CA ILE A 97 6.89 -7.83 1.59
C ILE A 97 5.67 -8.04 0.70
N VAL A 98 5.36 -9.29 0.40
CA VAL A 98 4.13 -9.66 -0.34
C VAL A 98 3.26 -10.54 0.54
N SER A 99 2.05 -10.08 0.83
CA SER A 99 0.98 -10.88 1.42
C SER A 99 0.06 -11.40 0.34
N ASP A 100 0.09 -12.70 0.07
CA ASP A 100 -0.70 -13.32 -1.00
C ASP A 100 -1.13 -14.73 -0.62
N VAL A 101 -2.15 -15.23 -1.31
CA VAL A 101 -2.73 -16.58 -1.14
C VAL A 101 -2.14 -17.57 -2.15
N TYR A 102 -1.49 -17.07 -3.22
CA TYR A 102 -0.84 -17.86 -4.27
C TYR A 102 0.60 -17.41 -4.50
N PRO A 103 1.47 -18.27 -5.08
CA PRO A 103 2.82 -17.89 -5.49
C PRO A 103 2.82 -17.05 -6.78
N THR A 104 2.22 -15.85 -6.71
CA THR A 104 2.11 -14.91 -7.83
C THR A 104 3.48 -14.41 -8.30
N VAL A 105 3.54 -13.80 -9.49
CA VAL A 105 4.77 -13.16 -9.99
C VAL A 105 5.29 -12.10 -9.01
N SER A 106 4.38 -11.42 -8.32
CA SER A 106 4.74 -10.49 -7.25
C SER A 106 5.37 -11.21 -6.06
N ALA A 107 4.77 -12.31 -5.58
CA ALA A 107 5.34 -13.11 -4.50
C ALA A 107 6.73 -13.67 -4.87
N GLN A 108 6.92 -14.11 -6.11
CA GLN A 108 8.21 -14.61 -6.61
C GLN A 108 9.30 -13.53 -6.66
N ALA A 109 8.92 -12.25 -6.70
CA ALA A 109 9.84 -11.11 -6.72
C ALA A 109 10.07 -10.47 -5.33
N ALA A 110 9.47 -11.01 -4.27
CA ALA A 110 9.53 -10.46 -2.91
C ALA A 110 10.78 -10.89 -2.15
N ASP A 111 11.13 -10.12 -1.11
CA ASP A 111 12.14 -10.51 -0.12
C ASP A 111 11.52 -11.34 1.01
N LEU A 112 10.26 -11.05 1.35
CA LEU A 112 9.46 -11.80 2.33
C LEU A 112 8.05 -12.08 1.81
N ILE A 113 7.63 -13.34 1.89
CA ILE A 113 6.27 -13.76 1.58
C ILE A 113 5.53 -14.05 2.88
N LEU A 114 4.36 -13.44 3.05
CA LEU A 114 3.46 -13.66 4.18
C LEU A 114 2.18 -14.36 3.69
N PRO A 115 2.03 -15.67 3.89
CA PRO A 115 0.82 -16.40 3.46
C PRO A 115 -0.43 -15.77 4.06
N SER A 116 -1.42 -15.50 3.22
CA SER A 116 -2.70 -14.90 3.63
C SER A 116 -3.85 -15.90 3.48
N ALA A 117 -4.88 -15.75 4.30
CA ALA A 117 -6.10 -16.56 4.18
C ALA A 117 -6.90 -16.19 2.92
N MET A 118 -7.41 -17.22 2.24
CA MET A 118 -8.33 -17.08 1.10
C MET A 118 -9.73 -16.67 1.58
N TRP A 119 -10.57 -16.17 0.68
CA TRP A 119 -11.91 -15.70 1.03
C TRP A 119 -12.82 -16.79 1.63
N VAL A 120 -12.56 -18.08 1.35
CA VAL A 120 -13.29 -19.22 1.95
C VAL A 120 -12.80 -19.58 3.36
N GLU A 121 -11.70 -18.99 3.81
CA GLU A 121 -11.03 -19.28 5.08
C GLU A 121 -11.24 -18.16 6.12
N LYS A 122 -12.04 -17.13 5.78
CA LYS A 122 -12.28 -15.93 6.60
C LYS A 122 -13.74 -15.83 7.04
#